data_AF-A0A951MLG7-F1
#
_entry.id   AF-A0A951MLG7-F1
#
_cell.length_a   1.000
_cell.length_b   1.000
_cell.length_c   1.000
_cell.angle_alpha   90.00
_cell.angle_beta   90.00
_cell.angle_gamma   90.00
#
_symmetry.space_group_name_H-M   'P 1'
#
loop_
_entity.id
_entity.type
_entity.pdbx_description
1 polymer ?
#
loop_
_entity_poly.entity_id
_entity_poly.type
_entity_poly.pdbx_seq_one_letter_code
_entity_poly.pdbx_strand_id
1 'polypeptide(L)'
;DRSELHRRIEARFEDMMAGGLLGEVEKLRSRGDLSIDLPSMRSVGYRQLWQHLEGECDLDEAVRRSIVASRQYAKRQMTWFRAEPDVTWFDSAAAETERRIADAVDAFLRRP
;
A
#
# COMPACT_ATOMS: atom_id res chain seq x y z
N ASP A 1 -0.47 -14.30 9.06
CA ASP A 1 -1.82 -14.09 9.66
C ASP A 1 -2.43 -12.80 9.09
N ARG A 2 -3.76 -12.74 8.90
CA ARG A 2 -4.50 -11.54 8.47
C ARG A 2 -4.39 -10.42 9.50
N SER A 3 -4.41 -10.75 10.79
CA SER A 3 -4.27 -9.77 11.88
C SER A 3 -2.93 -9.03 11.79
N GLU A 4 -1.84 -9.78 11.60
CA GLU A 4 -0.49 -9.24 11.46
C GLU A 4 -0.33 -8.35 10.22
N LEU A 5 -0.90 -8.75 9.08
CA LEU A 5 -0.91 -7.91 7.89
C LEU A 5 -1.61 -6.56 8.15
N HIS A 6 -2.74 -6.57 8.86
CA HIS A 6 -3.45 -5.34 9.19
C HIS A 6 -2.65 -4.43 10.13
N ARG A 7 -1.93 -4.99 11.11
CA ARG A 7 -1.03 -4.25 11.99
C ARG A 7 0.11 -3.58 11.20
N ARG A 8 0.77 -4.34 10.32
CA ARG A 8 1.84 -3.81 9.46
C ARG A 8 1.37 -2.72 8.52
N ILE A 9 0.16 -2.84 7.95
CA ILE A 9 -0.43 -1.81 7.09
C ILE A 9 -0.66 -0.51 7.86
N GLU A 10 -1.14 -0.61 9.10
CA GLU A 10 -1.40 0.52 9.99
C GLU A 10 -0.09 1.21 10.39
N ALA A 11 0.86 0.46 10.93
CA ALA A 11 2.20 0.98 11.28
C ALA A 11 2.89 1.65 10.08
N ARG A 12 2.85 1.03 8.89
CA ARG A 12 3.41 1.64 7.67
C ARG A 12 2.73 2.95 7.32
N PHE A 13 1.42 3.07 7.52
CA PHE A 13 0.71 4.31 7.21
C PHE A 13 1.07 5.41 8.23
N GLU A 14 1.20 5.06 9.51
CA GLU A 14 1.71 5.96 10.54
C GLU A 14 3.13 6.45 10.20
N ASP A 15 4.02 5.55 9.78
CA ASP A 15 5.37 5.89 9.33
C ASP A 15 5.35 6.85 8.12
N MET A 16 4.44 6.63 7.17
CA MET A 16 4.27 7.54 6.02
C MET A 16 3.79 8.93 6.47
N MET A 17 2.85 9.00 7.42
CA MET A 17 2.39 10.27 7.99
C MET A 17 3.51 11.00 8.73
N ALA A 18 4.27 10.29 9.57
CA ALA A 18 5.45 10.83 10.24
C ALA A 18 6.54 11.27 9.26
N GLY A 19 6.65 10.57 8.13
CA GLY A 19 7.53 10.92 7.01
C GLY A 19 7.07 12.11 6.16
N GLY A 20 5.95 12.75 6.51
CA GLY A 20 5.49 13.97 5.85
C GLY A 20 4.54 13.77 4.67
N LEU A 21 3.84 12.63 4.58
CA LEU A 21 2.88 12.34 3.52
C LEU A 21 1.81 13.44 3.36
N LEU A 22 1.27 13.99 4.45
CA LEU A 22 0.28 15.08 4.37
C LEU A 22 0.87 16.30 3.65
N GLY A 23 2.08 16.71 4.04
CA GLY A 23 2.78 17.83 3.40
C GLY A 23 3.15 17.57 1.94
N GLU A 24 3.40 16.31 1.56
CA GLU A 24 3.56 15.91 0.15
C GLU A 24 2.26 16.15 -0.63
N VAL A 25 1.10 15.70 -0.11
CA VAL A 25 -0.20 15.88 -0.75
C VAL A 25 -0.58 17.36 -0.84
N GLU A 26 -0.30 18.15 0.21
CA GLU A 26 -0.49 19.61 0.20
C GLU A 26 0.31 20.28 -0.92
N LYS A 27 1.59 19.92 -1.08
CA LYS A 27 2.43 20.45 -2.17
C LYS A 27 1.86 20.09 -3.53
N LEU A 28 1.44 18.84 -3.73
CA LEU A 28 0.84 18.40 -4.98
C LEU A 28 -0.44 19.16 -5.31
N ARG A 29 -1.30 19.37 -4.30
CA ARG A 29 -2.51 20.18 -4.46
C ARG A 29 -2.20 21.64 -4.80
N SER A 30 -1.20 22.23 -4.14
CA SER A 30 -0.80 23.62 -4.37
C SER A 30 -0.26 23.91 -5.77
N ARG A 31 0.15 22.89 -6.53
CA ARG A 31 0.58 23.07 -7.93
C ARG A 31 -0.54 23.57 -8.83
N GLY A 32 -1.80 23.26 -8.51
CA GLY A 32 -2.98 23.71 -9.25
C GLY A 32 -3.24 23.00 -10.59
N ASP A 33 -2.34 22.12 -11.05
CA ASP A 33 -2.48 21.34 -12.29
C ASP A 33 -3.00 19.90 -12.07
N LEU A 34 -3.18 19.51 -10.81
CA LEU A 34 -3.67 18.18 -10.41
C LEU A 34 -5.11 18.27 -9.89
N SER A 35 -5.90 17.23 -10.17
CA SER A 35 -7.24 17.07 -9.62
C SER A 35 -7.42 15.68 -9.03
N ILE A 36 -8.39 15.55 -8.11
CA ILE A 36 -8.75 14.29 -7.44
C ILE A 36 -9.18 13.18 -8.41
N ASP A 37 -9.52 13.54 -9.65
CA ASP A 37 -9.94 12.61 -10.70
C ASP A 37 -8.78 11.98 -11.48
N LEU A 38 -7.57 12.51 -11.33
CA LEU A 38 -6.40 11.94 -11.97
C LEU A 38 -6.04 10.59 -11.35
N PRO A 39 -5.60 9.59 -12.14
CA PRO A 39 -5.21 8.28 -11.63
C PRO A 39 -4.19 8.34 -10.49
N SER A 40 -3.22 9.27 -10.58
CA SER A 40 -2.23 9.51 -9.52
C SER A 40 -2.89 9.89 -8.20
N MET A 41 -3.84 10.82 -8.22
CA MET A 41 -4.54 11.30 -7.03
C MET A 41 -5.61 10.34 -6.51
N ARG A 42 -6.05 9.38 -7.33
CA ARG A 42 -6.93 8.28 -6.91
C ARG A 42 -6.20 7.16 -6.15
N SER A 43 -4.88 7.25 -6.03
CA SER A 43 -4.08 6.30 -5.25
C SER A 43 -4.48 6.29 -3.78
N VAL A 44 -4.35 5.13 -3.14
CA VAL A 44 -4.64 4.95 -1.71
C VAL A 44 -3.72 5.86 -0.86
N GLY A 45 -4.28 6.52 0.15
CA GLY A 45 -3.62 7.54 0.94
C GLY A 45 -3.81 8.94 0.34
N TYR A 46 -3.37 9.12 -0.91
CA TYR A 46 -3.46 10.40 -1.62
C TYR A 46 -4.90 10.90 -1.73
N ARG A 47 -5.82 10.05 -2.18
CA ARG A 47 -7.22 10.44 -2.34
C ARG A 47 -7.84 10.91 -1.02
N GLN A 48 -7.62 10.17 0.06
CA GLN A 48 -8.23 10.46 1.34
C GLN A 48 -7.66 11.73 1.97
N LEU A 49 -6.34 11.92 1.90
CA LEU A 49 -5.70 13.14 2.39
C LEU A 49 -6.08 14.36 1.53
N TRP A 50 -6.25 14.18 0.22
CA TRP A 50 -6.78 15.25 -0.63
C TRP A 50 -8.18 15.68 -0.19
N GLN A 51 -9.08 14.72 0.07
CA GLN A 51 -10.44 15.01 0.57
C GLN A 51 -10.42 15.75 1.92
N HIS A 52 -9.48 15.41 2.80
CA HIS A 52 -9.24 16.19 4.02
C HIS A 52 -8.85 17.64 3.72
N LEU A 53 -7.95 17.87 2.77
CA LEU A 53 -7.53 19.21 2.36
C LEU A 53 -8.63 20.02 1.66
N GLU A 54 -9.65 19.37 1.12
CA GLU A 54 -10.87 20.02 0.62
C GLU A 54 -11.93 20.26 1.72
N GLY A 55 -11.68 19.82 2.95
CA GLY A 55 -12.60 19.96 4.08
C GLY A 55 -13.75 18.94 4.07
N GLU A 56 -13.67 17.87 3.28
CA GLU A 56 -14.71 16.82 3.24
C GLU A 56 -14.72 15.94 4.50
N CYS A 57 -13.61 15.87 5.22
CA CYS A 57 -13.47 15.15 6.49
C CYS A 57 -12.29 15.68 7.31
N ASP A 58 -12.27 15.38 8.61
CA ASP A 58 -11.11 15.64 9.46
C ASP A 58 -9.94 14.68 9.15
N LEU A 59 -8.77 15.00 9.71
CA LEU A 59 -7.54 14.27 9.44
C LEU A 59 -7.60 12.83 9.95
N ASP A 60 -8.15 12.63 11.14
CA ASP A 60 -8.26 11.31 11.78
C ASP A 60 -9.12 10.37 10.94
N GLU A 61 -10.24 10.86 10.42
CA GLU A 61 -11.12 10.13 9.52
C GLU A 61 -10.43 9.83 8.18
N ALA A 62 -9.67 10.77 7.61
CA ALA A 62 -8.91 10.54 6.39
C ALA A 62 -7.81 9.47 6.58
N VAL A 63 -7.10 9.49 7.70
CA VAL A 63 -6.11 8.48 8.08
C VAL A 63 -6.78 7.10 8.21
N ARG A 64 -7.88 7.02 8.97
CA ARG A 64 -8.64 5.78 9.16
C ARG A 64 -9.14 5.21 7.84
N ARG A 65 -9.71 6.06 6.96
CA ARG A 65 -10.15 5.66 5.61
C ARG A 65 -8.99 5.17 4.75
N SER A 66 -7.81 5.78 4.85
CA SER A 66 -6.61 5.38 4.10
C SER A 66 -6.12 4.00 4.51
N ILE A 67 -6.12 3.70 5.81
CA ILE A 67 -5.76 2.38 6.36
C ILE A 67 -6.76 1.32 5.88
N VAL A 68 -8.07 1.61 5.96
CA VAL A 68 -9.12 0.70 5.47
C VAL A 68 -8.96 0.44 3.96
N ALA A 69 -8.75 1.48 3.17
CA ALA A 69 -8.52 1.35 1.74
C ALA A 69 -7.26 0.53 1.42
N SER A 70 -6.19 0.69 2.19
CA SER A 70 -4.96 -0.10 2.08
C SER A 70 -5.20 -1.58 2.39
N ARG A 71 -5.95 -1.90 3.45
CA ARG A 71 -6.35 -3.28 3.78
C ARG A 71 -7.18 -3.92 2.67
N GLN A 72 -8.14 -3.18 2.10
CA GLN A 72 -8.95 -3.65 0.98
C GLN A 72 -8.11 -3.87 -0.28
N TYR A 73 -7.16 -2.98 -0.55
CA TYR A 73 -6.23 -3.12 -1.68
C TYR A 73 -5.36 -4.36 -1.52
N ALA A 74 -4.74 -4.57 -0.35
CA ALA A 74 -3.96 -5.76 -0.04
C ALA A 74 -4.79 -7.04 -0.20
N LYS A 75 -6.05 -7.05 0.28
CA LYS A 75 -6.97 -8.18 0.06
C LYS A 75 -7.18 -8.45 -1.43
N ARG A 76 -7.41 -7.42 -2.26
CA ARG A 76 -7.60 -7.57 -3.72
C ARG A 76 -6.35 -8.13 -4.38
N GLN A 77 -5.16 -7.65 -4.02
CA GLN A 77 -3.88 -8.19 -4.51
C GLN A 77 -3.74 -9.67 -4.16
N MET A 78 -4.02 -10.06 -2.91
CA MET A 78 -3.97 -11.46 -2.49
C MET A 78 -4.98 -12.34 -3.22
N THR A 79 -6.22 -11.84 -3.44
CA THR A 79 -7.22 -12.58 -4.22
C THR A 79 -6.73 -12.80 -5.65
N TRP A 80 -6.15 -11.78 -6.28
CA TRP A 80 -5.63 -11.87 -7.64
C TRP A 80 -4.49 -12.90 -7.73
N PHE A 81 -3.46 -12.79 -6.89
CA PHE A 81 -2.33 -13.74 -6.90
C PHE A 81 -2.73 -15.18 -6.55
N ARG A 82 -3.80 -15.41 -5.80
CA ARG A 82 -4.30 -16.77 -5.51
C ARG A 82 -4.94 -17.45 -6.72
N ALA A 83 -5.42 -16.66 -7.69
CA ALA A 83 -5.98 -17.18 -8.93
C ALA A 83 -4.88 -17.46 -9.98
N GLU A 84 -3.67 -16.99 -9.75
CA GLU A 84 -2.54 -17.12 -10.68
C GLU A 84 -1.86 -18.50 -10.47
N PRO A 85 -1.79 -19.36 -11.50
CA PRO A 85 -1.37 -20.76 -11.36
C PRO A 85 0.11 -20.92 -11.02
N ASP A 86 0.97 -20.00 -11.47
CA ASP A 86 2.44 -20.13 -11.37
C ASP A 86 3.07 -19.30 -10.24
N VAL A 87 2.28 -18.87 -9.25
CA VAL A 87 2.79 -18.11 -8.11
C VAL A 87 3.39 -19.03 -7.05
N THR A 88 4.68 -18.83 -6.78
CA THR A 88 5.35 -19.43 -5.62
C THR A 88 5.23 -18.50 -4.40
N TRP A 89 4.60 -19.00 -3.33
CA TRP A 89 4.35 -18.22 -2.11
C TRP A 89 5.47 -18.38 -1.08
N PHE A 90 5.91 -17.26 -0.49
CA PHE A 90 6.86 -17.22 0.61
C PHE A 90 6.27 -16.47 1.79
N ASP A 91 6.56 -16.93 3.02
CA ASP A 91 6.15 -16.24 4.23
C ASP A 91 7.15 -15.14 4.59
N SER A 92 6.76 -13.88 4.43
CA SER A 92 7.62 -12.73 4.77
C SER A 92 8.15 -12.69 6.21
N ALA A 93 7.58 -13.46 7.14
CA ALA A 93 8.01 -13.49 8.54
C ALA A 93 8.95 -14.65 8.88
N ALA A 94 9.15 -15.62 7.98
CA ALA A 94 10.02 -16.76 8.24
C ALA A 94 11.50 -16.38 8.09
N ALA A 95 12.33 -16.81 9.03
CA ALA A 95 13.76 -16.46 9.10
C ALA A 95 14.56 -16.83 7.83
N GLU A 96 14.13 -17.88 7.13
CA GLU A 96 14.83 -18.40 5.94
C GLU A 96 14.26 -17.86 4.62
N THR A 97 13.29 -16.95 4.66
CA THR A 97 12.55 -16.52 3.47
C THR A 97 13.44 -15.87 2.42
N GLU A 98 14.38 -15.03 2.83
CA GLU A 98 15.33 -14.41 1.91
C GLU A 98 16.13 -15.45 1.13
N ARG A 99 16.74 -16.41 1.84
CA ARG A 99 17.49 -17.52 1.23
C ARG A 99 16.61 -18.34 0.28
N ARG A 100 15.39 -18.69 0.71
CA ARG A 100 14.45 -19.48 -0.09
C ARG A 100 14.00 -18.75 -1.36
N ILE A 101 13.84 -17.42 -1.30
CA ILE A 101 13.53 -16.60 -2.47
C ILE A 101 14.73 -16.62 -3.44
N ALA A 102 15.94 -16.40 -2.94
CA ALA A 102 17.15 -16.43 -3.77
C ALA A 102 17.32 -17.78 -4.48
N ASP A 103 17.19 -18.90 -3.75
CA ASP A 103 17.28 -20.24 -4.31
C ASP A 103 16.23 -20.50 -5.40
N ALA A 104 14.99 -20.04 -5.18
CA ALA A 104 13.90 -20.20 -6.14
C ALA A 104 14.11 -19.37 -7.41
N VAL A 105 14.59 -18.13 -7.27
CA VAL A 105 14.92 -17.26 -8.42
C VAL A 105 16.08 -17.85 -9.21
N ASP A 106 17.14 -18.31 -8.55
CA ASP A 106 18.27 -18.94 -9.23
C ASP A 106 17.87 -20.23 -9.95
N ALA A 107 17.00 -21.04 -9.35
CA ALA A 107 16.47 -22.23 -9.99
C ALA A 107 15.61 -21.88 -11.21
N PHE A 108 14.79 -20.83 -11.14
CA PHE A 108 13.98 -20.34 -12.25
C PHE A 108 14.85 -19.85 -13.41
N LEU A 109 15.88 -19.04 -13.14
CA LEU A 109 16.78 -18.49 -14.14
C LEU A 109 17.69 -19.54 -14.81
N ARG A 110 17.94 -20.68 -14.13
CA ARG A 110 18.73 -21.80 -14.66
C ARG A 110 17.93 -22.81 -15.47
N ARG A 111 16.60 -22.65 -15.58
CA ARG A 111 15.79 -23.50 -16.47
C ARG A 111 16.14 -23.17 -17.93
N PRO A 112 16.46 -24.18 -18.76
CA PRO A 112 16.79 -23.99 -20.17
C PRO A 112 15.60 -23.51 -21.00
#